data_AF-A0A7J2LV79-F1
#
_entry.id   AF-A0A7J2LV79-F1
#
_cell.length_a   1.000
_cell.length_b   1.000
_cell.length_c   1.000
_cell.angle_alpha   90.00
_cell.angle_beta   90.00
_cell.angle_gamma   90.00
#
_symmetry.space_group_name_H-M   'P 1'
#
loop_
_entity.id
_entity.type
_entity.pdbx_description
1 polymer ?
#
loop_
_entity_poly.entity_id
_entity_poly.type
_entity_poly.pdbx_seq_one_letter_code
_entity_poly.pdbx_strand_id
1 'polypeptide(L)'
;MSDRELRRLLRLRKKRKREFIRPYSWVWKKLDESWRKPRGKDNKVRLQIKGKPPIVKAGYRSPRKVRYLHPTGKEIVLVRRVEELYNIDPLTQVVRIARTVGIRKRLEILRFARRYGIRVLNPGRAEARLELEVRGFEERAAEEVTEEEVTEYEEEVEEE
;
A
#
# COMPACT_ATOMS: atom_id res chain seq x y z
N MET A 1 -8.96 -8.74 19.04
CA MET A 1 -8.09 -9.93 18.79
C MET A 1 -6.72 -9.61 19.36
N SER A 2 -6.06 -10.54 20.06
CA SER A 2 -4.72 -10.28 20.62
C SER A 2 -3.69 -10.12 19.51
N ASP A 3 -2.75 -9.17 19.64
CA ASP A 3 -1.65 -8.95 18.68
C ASP A 3 -0.82 -10.22 18.43
N ARG A 4 -0.62 -11.03 19.48
CA ARG A 4 0.09 -12.32 19.38
C ARG A 4 -0.65 -13.31 18.46
N GLU A 5 -1.97 -13.35 18.55
CA GLU A 5 -2.81 -14.22 17.70
C GLU A 5 -2.79 -13.73 16.24
N LEU A 6 -2.87 -12.41 16.03
CA LEU A 6 -2.80 -11.80 14.70
C LEU A 6 -1.48 -12.14 14.00
N ARG A 7 -0.34 -11.93 14.66
CA ARG A 7 0.98 -12.27 14.13
C ARG A 7 1.12 -13.75 13.80
N ARG A 8 0.61 -14.64 14.68
CA ARG A 8 0.60 -16.09 14.44
C ARG A 8 -0.18 -16.43 13.17
N LEU A 9 -1.38 -15.90 13.00
CA LEU A 9 -2.21 -16.18 11.83
C LEU A 9 -1.64 -15.59 10.54
N LEU A 10 -1.01 -14.40 10.58
CA LEU A 10 -0.32 -13.82 9.43
C LEU A 10 0.87 -14.69 8.99
N ARG A 11 1.65 -15.22 9.94
CA ARG A 11 2.72 -16.19 9.65
C ARG A 11 2.16 -17.47 9.04
N LEU A 12 1.07 -18.01 9.58
CA LEU A 12 0.41 -19.18 9.03
C LEU A 12 -0.10 -18.95 7.60
N ARG A 13 -0.68 -17.76 7.33
CA ARG A 13 -1.11 -17.35 5.99
C ARG A 13 0.06 -17.35 5.01
N LYS A 14 1.21 -16.78 5.40
CA LYS A 14 2.42 -16.76 4.56
C LYS A 14 2.91 -18.18 4.24
N LYS A 15 3.00 -19.05 5.26
CA LYS A 15 3.40 -20.46 5.09
C LYS A 15 2.45 -21.26 4.20
N ARG A 16 1.14 -20.93 4.23
CA ARG A 16 0.10 -21.58 3.44
C ARG A 16 -0.09 -20.97 2.05
N LYS A 17 0.71 -19.99 1.63
CA LYS A 17 0.65 -19.42 0.28
C LYS A 17 1.19 -20.47 -0.70
N ARG A 18 0.44 -20.74 -1.77
CA ARG A 18 0.86 -21.56 -2.91
C ARG A 18 0.57 -20.78 -4.18
N GLU A 19 1.35 -21.05 -5.21
CA GLU A 19 1.12 -20.52 -6.54
C GLU A 19 0.24 -21.49 -7.31
N PHE A 20 -0.84 -20.97 -7.88
CA PHE A 20 -1.76 -21.75 -8.69
C PHE A 20 -1.52 -21.38 -10.14
N ILE A 21 -0.61 -22.12 -10.77
CA ILE A 21 -0.16 -21.88 -12.15
C ILE A 21 -0.93 -22.82 -13.09
N ARG A 22 -1.25 -22.34 -14.29
CA ARG A 22 -1.82 -23.18 -15.35
C ARG A 22 -0.92 -24.39 -15.65
N PRO A 23 -1.45 -25.62 -15.72
CA PRO A 23 -0.65 -26.78 -16.09
C PRO A 23 0.06 -26.58 -17.43
N TYR A 24 1.36 -26.86 -17.46
CA TYR A 24 2.25 -26.79 -18.63
C TYR A 24 2.54 -25.37 -19.18
N SER A 25 2.18 -24.29 -18.46
CA SER A 25 2.57 -22.94 -18.89
C SER A 25 4.09 -22.71 -18.90
N TRP A 26 4.83 -23.38 -18.01
CA TRP A 26 6.29 -23.37 -17.99
C TRP A 26 6.94 -24.12 -19.16
N VAL A 27 6.18 -24.97 -19.87
CA VAL A 27 6.66 -25.71 -21.04
C VAL A 27 6.38 -24.93 -22.32
N TRP A 28 5.17 -24.35 -22.42
CA TRP A 28 4.69 -23.73 -23.64
C TRP A 28 4.48 -22.23 -23.47
N LYS A 29 5.31 -21.42 -24.14
CA LYS A 29 5.23 -19.94 -24.12
C LYS A 29 3.86 -19.37 -24.53
N LYS A 30 3.11 -20.09 -25.36
CA LYS A 30 1.75 -19.70 -25.79
C LYS A 30 0.69 -19.80 -24.69
N LEU A 31 1.00 -20.46 -23.57
CA LEU A 31 0.10 -20.59 -22.43
C LEU A 31 0.45 -19.55 -21.38
N ASP A 32 -0.56 -18.82 -20.94
CA ASP A 32 -0.50 -17.93 -19.80
C ASP A 32 -0.44 -18.70 -18.48
N GLU A 33 0.12 -18.07 -17.44
CA GLU A 33 0.21 -18.65 -16.09
C GLU A 33 -1.13 -18.63 -15.34
N SER A 34 -2.16 -17.95 -15.86
CA SER A 34 -3.46 -17.83 -15.20
C SER A 34 -4.10 -19.20 -14.98
N TRP A 35 -4.43 -19.52 -13.73
CA TRP A 35 -5.01 -20.81 -13.37
C TRP A 35 -6.21 -21.19 -14.26
N ARG A 36 -6.19 -22.42 -14.78
CA ARG A 36 -7.31 -23.06 -15.46
C ARG A 36 -7.44 -24.48 -14.94
N LYS A 37 -8.68 -24.91 -14.66
CA LYS A 37 -8.95 -26.26 -14.17
C LYS A 37 -8.54 -27.29 -15.24
N PRO A 38 -7.62 -28.23 -14.95
CA PRO A 38 -7.24 -29.26 -15.91
C PRO A 38 -8.41 -30.22 -16.16
N ARG A 39 -8.71 -30.49 -17.44
CA ARG A 39 -9.85 -31.33 -17.86
C ARG A 39 -9.46 -32.72 -18.38
N GLY A 40 -8.33 -32.82 -19.09
CA GLY A 40 -7.91 -34.07 -19.75
C GLY A 40 -7.75 -35.25 -18.80
N LYS A 41 -8.15 -36.46 -19.24
CA LYS A 41 -8.11 -37.68 -18.44
C LYS A 41 -6.69 -38.00 -17.96
N ASP A 42 -5.70 -37.91 -18.84
CA ASP A 42 -4.29 -38.23 -18.53
C ASP A 42 -3.50 -37.06 -17.96
N ASN A 43 -4.16 -35.94 -17.65
CA ASN A 43 -3.47 -34.78 -17.13
C ASN A 43 -2.94 -35.07 -15.71
N LYS A 44 -1.61 -35.12 -15.59
CA LYS A 44 -0.90 -35.41 -14.33
C LYS A 44 -1.26 -34.46 -13.17
N VAL A 45 -1.61 -33.20 -13.46
CA VAL A 45 -2.09 -32.25 -12.44
C VAL A 45 -3.52 -32.61 -12.00
N ARG A 46 -4.39 -33.02 -12.92
CA ARG A 46 -5.76 -33.49 -12.60
C ARG A 46 -5.70 -34.75 -11.73
N LEU A 47 -4.80 -35.67 -12.07
CA LEU A 47 -4.52 -36.89 -11.31
C LEU A 47 -3.73 -36.64 -10.01
N GLN A 48 -3.29 -35.40 -9.75
CA GLN A 48 -2.56 -34.98 -8.55
C GLN A 48 -1.26 -35.75 -8.29
N ILE A 49 -0.53 -36.11 -9.35
CA ILE A 49 0.76 -36.81 -9.24
C ILE A 49 1.80 -35.92 -8.54
N LYS A 50 2.57 -36.50 -7.62
CA LYS A 50 3.65 -35.82 -6.89
C LYS A 50 4.66 -35.20 -7.87
N GLY A 51 5.11 -33.98 -7.56
CA GLY A 51 6.02 -33.21 -8.43
C GLY A 51 5.34 -32.37 -9.49
N LYS A 52 4.01 -32.42 -9.62
CA LYS A 52 3.23 -31.47 -10.42
C LYS A 52 2.58 -30.39 -9.54
N PRO A 53 2.28 -29.19 -10.08
CA PRO A 53 1.64 -28.13 -9.31
C PRO A 53 0.33 -28.58 -8.65
N PRO A 54 -0.01 -28.03 -7.48
CA PRO A 54 -1.25 -28.40 -6.78
C PRO A 54 -2.49 -27.90 -7.52
N ILE A 55 -3.55 -28.70 -7.52
CA ILE A 55 -4.87 -28.27 -7.97
C ILE A 55 -5.53 -27.35 -6.94
N VAL A 56 -6.26 -26.33 -7.39
CA VAL A 56 -7.03 -25.44 -6.49
C VAL A 56 -8.09 -26.25 -5.73
N LYS A 57 -8.12 -26.10 -4.40
CA LYS A 57 -9.07 -26.72 -3.45
C LYS A 57 -9.44 -25.74 -2.34
N ALA A 58 -10.62 -25.90 -1.74
CA ALA A 58 -11.09 -25.07 -0.62
C ALA A 58 -10.17 -25.14 0.62
N GLY A 59 -9.50 -26.28 0.84
CA GLY A 59 -8.56 -26.47 1.96
C GLY A 59 -7.32 -25.54 1.93
N TYR A 60 -7.00 -24.93 0.79
CA TYR A 60 -5.89 -23.98 0.69
C TYR A 60 -6.24 -22.57 1.18
N ARG A 61 -7.49 -22.32 1.57
CA ARG A 61 -7.94 -20.99 2.00
C ARG A 61 -7.18 -20.52 3.24
N SER A 62 -6.89 -19.23 3.29
CA SER A 62 -6.29 -18.58 4.47
C SER A 62 -7.30 -18.46 5.62
N PRO A 63 -6.83 -18.35 6.88
CA PRO A 63 -7.72 -18.16 8.04
C PRO A 63 -8.61 -16.94 7.83
N ARG A 64 -9.89 -17.05 8.20
CA ARG A 64 -10.91 -16.02 7.93
C ARG A 64 -10.51 -14.66 8.47
N LYS A 65 -10.06 -14.59 9.74
CA LYS A 65 -9.69 -13.37 10.46
C LYS A 65 -8.58 -12.55 9.80
N VAL A 66 -7.65 -13.18 9.06
CA VAL A 66 -6.50 -12.49 8.43
C VAL A 66 -6.54 -12.52 6.90
N ARG A 67 -7.67 -12.94 6.34
CA ARG A 67 -7.84 -12.94 4.90
C ARG A 67 -7.93 -11.49 4.42
N TYR A 68 -7.29 -11.17 3.30
CA TYR A 68 -7.27 -9.83 2.67
C TYR A 68 -6.51 -8.72 3.42
N LEU A 69 -6.04 -8.95 4.65
CA LEU A 69 -5.22 -7.97 5.37
C LEU A 69 -3.84 -7.73 4.70
N HIS A 70 -3.32 -6.51 4.83
CA HIS A 70 -1.93 -6.18 4.51
C HIS A 70 -0.97 -7.06 5.35
N PRO A 71 0.28 -7.32 4.91
CA PRO A 71 1.28 -8.02 5.74
C PRO A 71 1.48 -7.40 7.14
N THR A 72 1.25 -6.10 7.29
CA THR A 72 1.26 -5.38 8.58
C THR A 72 0.08 -5.76 9.48
N GLY A 73 -0.96 -6.40 8.95
CA GLY A 73 -2.17 -6.76 9.69
C GLY A 73 -3.31 -5.74 9.61
N LYS A 74 -3.13 -4.65 8.86
CA LYS A 74 -4.16 -3.63 8.63
C LYS A 74 -5.02 -3.95 7.40
N GLU A 75 -6.26 -3.48 7.39
CA GLU A 75 -7.15 -3.60 6.23
C GLU A 75 -6.79 -2.59 5.15
N ILE A 76 -6.88 -2.99 3.88
CA ILE A 76 -6.53 -2.12 2.76
C ILE A 76 -7.81 -1.49 2.20
N VAL A 77 -7.91 -0.17 2.30
CA VAL A 77 -9.01 0.62 1.72
C VAL A 77 -8.54 1.24 0.42
N LEU A 78 -9.30 1.05 -0.66
CA LEU A 78 -9.03 1.66 -1.96
C LEU A 78 -9.71 3.03 -2.02
N VAL A 79 -8.93 4.10 -2.22
CA VAL A 79 -9.42 5.49 -2.20
C VAL A 79 -9.26 6.15 -3.56
N ARG A 80 -10.27 6.93 -3.96
CA ARG A 80 -10.29 7.72 -5.21
C ARG A 80 -10.35 9.23 -4.99
N ARG A 81 -10.90 9.69 -3.87
CA ARG A 81 -11.13 11.11 -3.53
C ARG A 81 -10.84 11.37 -2.06
N VAL A 82 -10.65 12.63 -1.70
CA VAL A 82 -10.37 13.05 -0.31
C VAL A 82 -11.52 12.69 0.62
N GLU A 83 -12.77 12.81 0.16
CA GLU A 83 -13.96 12.49 0.96
C GLU A 83 -14.00 11.07 1.51
N GLU A 84 -13.39 10.12 0.81
CA GLU A 84 -13.35 8.72 1.25
C GLU A 84 -12.38 8.51 2.43
N LEU A 85 -11.52 9.49 2.73
CA LEU A 85 -10.57 9.42 3.85
C LEU A 85 -11.21 9.75 5.21
N TYR A 86 -12.36 10.44 5.23
CA TYR A 86 -12.99 10.89 6.48
C TYR A 86 -13.43 9.73 7.39
N ASN A 87 -13.84 8.61 6.81
CA ASN A 87 -14.36 7.46 7.54
C ASN A 87 -13.30 6.37 7.81
N ILE A 88 -12.01 6.69 7.63
CA ILE A 88 -10.92 5.72 7.75
C ILE A 88 -10.27 5.82 9.13
N ASP A 89 -10.17 4.69 9.82
CA ASP A 89 -9.44 4.60 11.08
C ASP A 89 -7.93 4.34 10.83
N PRO A 90 -7.02 5.26 11.20
CA PRO A 90 -5.58 5.11 10.98
C PRO A 90 -4.96 3.89 11.69
N LEU A 91 -5.56 3.42 12.79
CA LEU A 91 -5.02 2.30 13.57
C LEU A 91 -5.29 0.97 12.89
N THR A 92 -6.50 0.76 12.39
CA THR A 92 -6.92 -0.52 11.79
C THR A 92 -6.72 -0.58 10.29
N GLN A 93 -6.72 0.55 9.59
CA GLN A 93 -6.75 0.61 8.12
C GLN A 93 -5.51 1.27 7.52
N VAL A 94 -5.23 0.92 6.27
CA VAL A 94 -4.23 1.57 5.41
C VAL A 94 -4.86 1.90 4.07
N VAL A 95 -4.45 3.04 3.51
CA VAL A 95 -5.02 3.53 2.27
C VAL A 95 -4.16 3.12 1.08
N ARG A 96 -4.81 2.65 0.02
CA ARG A 96 -4.21 2.52 -1.32
C ARG A 96 -4.94 3.48 -2.25
N ILE A 97 -4.22 4.39 -2.87
CA ILE A 97 -4.78 5.31 -3.86
C ILE A 97 -4.98 4.55 -5.18
N ALA A 98 -6.16 4.67 -5.78
CA ALA A 98 -6.44 4.07 -7.07
C ALA A 98 -5.51 4.60 -8.18
N ARG A 99 -5.22 3.75 -9.18
CA ARG A 99 -4.32 4.08 -10.29
C ARG A 99 -4.84 5.25 -11.14
N THR A 100 -6.15 5.41 -11.25
CA THR A 100 -6.81 6.43 -12.08
C THR A 100 -6.72 7.84 -11.51
N VAL A 101 -6.31 8.00 -10.24
CA VAL A 101 -6.23 9.32 -9.61
C VAL A 101 -4.99 10.06 -10.11
N GLY A 102 -5.21 11.24 -10.71
CA GLY A 102 -4.13 12.11 -11.19
C GLY A 102 -3.32 12.76 -10.06
N ILE A 103 -2.16 13.32 -10.40
CA ILE A 103 -1.18 13.86 -9.43
C ILE A 103 -1.79 14.93 -8.52
N ARG A 104 -2.59 15.86 -9.06
CA ARG A 104 -3.23 16.94 -8.29
C ARG A 104 -4.06 16.40 -7.12
N LYS A 105 -5.00 15.50 -7.39
CA LYS A 105 -5.83 14.86 -6.35
C LYS A 105 -5.02 13.95 -5.43
N ARG A 106 -3.94 13.33 -5.92
CA ARG A 106 -3.03 12.55 -5.08
C ARG A 106 -2.32 13.42 -4.04
N LEU A 107 -1.91 14.64 -4.39
CA LEU A 107 -1.33 15.59 -3.44
C LEU A 107 -2.33 15.95 -2.35
N GLU A 108 -3.58 16.26 -2.71
CA GLU A 108 -4.64 16.56 -1.75
C GLU A 108 -4.89 15.39 -0.78
N ILE A 109 -4.98 14.17 -1.33
CA ILE A 109 -5.12 12.93 -0.53
C ILE A 109 -3.91 12.74 0.40
N LEU A 110 -2.69 12.99 -0.07
CA LEU A 110 -1.47 12.84 0.73
C LEU A 110 -1.36 13.89 1.83
N ARG A 111 -1.71 15.16 1.55
CA ARG A 111 -1.78 16.24 2.55
C ARG A 111 -2.75 15.87 3.66
N PHE A 112 -3.95 15.43 3.27
CA PHE A 112 -4.95 14.96 4.23
C PHE A 112 -4.42 13.78 5.04
N ALA A 113 -3.88 12.76 4.36
CA ALA A 113 -3.37 11.56 5.02
C ALA A 113 -2.24 11.86 6.01
N ARG A 114 -1.29 12.74 5.67
CA ARG A 114 -0.21 13.16 6.59
C ARG A 114 -0.77 13.87 7.82
N ARG A 115 -1.74 14.78 7.65
CA ARG A 115 -2.37 15.52 8.75
C ARG A 115 -3.06 14.60 9.75
N TYR A 116 -3.76 13.56 9.28
CA TYR A 116 -4.52 12.62 10.12
C TYR A 116 -3.74 11.34 10.47
N GLY A 117 -2.45 11.25 10.14
CA GLY A 117 -1.61 10.07 10.41
C GLY A 117 -2.04 8.81 9.66
N ILE A 118 -2.78 8.93 8.56
CA ILE A 118 -3.24 7.82 7.75
C ILE A 118 -2.09 7.34 6.86
N ARG A 119 -1.75 6.05 6.97
CA ARG A 119 -0.69 5.46 6.15
C ARG A 119 -1.16 5.15 4.74
N VAL A 120 -0.50 5.74 3.74
CA VAL A 120 -0.70 5.47 2.31
C VAL A 120 0.32 4.44 1.81
N LEU A 121 -0.13 3.39 1.11
CA LEU A 121 0.70 2.29 0.62
C LEU A 121 1.47 2.60 -0.66
N ASN A 122 0.92 3.46 -1.51
CA ASN A 122 1.48 3.79 -2.81
C ASN A 122 1.56 5.31 -2.99
N PRO A 123 2.43 6.02 -2.27
CA PRO A 123 2.57 7.47 -2.38
C PRO A 123 3.08 7.92 -3.77
N GLY A 124 4.08 7.23 -4.34
CA GLY A 124 4.61 7.48 -5.69
C GLY A 124 5.22 8.88 -5.84
N ARG A 125 5.31 9.40 -7.07
CA ARG A 125 5.91 10.72 -7.38
C ARG A 125 5.21 11.92 -6.71
N ALA A 126 3.98 11.74 -6.24
CA ALA A 126 3.25 12.82 -5.59
C ALA A 126 3.83 13.16 -4.21
N GLU A 127 4.46 12.20 -3.53
CA GLU A 127 5.14 12.45 -2.26
C GLU A 127 6.38 13.33 -2.42
N ALA A 128 7.24 13.03 -3.40
CA ALA A 128 8.40 13.88 -3.70
C ALA A 128 7.98 15.32 -4.03
N ARG A 129 6.89 15.51 -4.79
CA ARG A 129 6.37 16.86 -5.08
C ARG A 129 5.83 17.55 -3.83
N LEU A 130 5.19 16.81 -2.93
CA LEU A 130 4.72 17.35 -1.66
C LEU A 130 5.89 17.78 -0.77
N GLU A 131 6.96 17.00 -0.73
CA GLU A 131 8.16 17.32 0.04
C GLU A 131 8.88 18.55 -0.50
N LEU A 132 8.99 18.68 -1.82
CA LEU A 132 9.53 19.89 -2.45
C LEU A 132 8.66 21.13 -2.14
N GLU A 133 7.33 20.98 -2.15
CA GLU A 133 6.43 22.06 -1.75
C GLU A 133 6.67 22.45 -0.29
N VAL A 134 6.72 21.49 0.64
CA VAL A 134 6.98 21.76 2.07
C VAL A 134 8.33 22.43 2.28
N ARG A 135 9.39 21.89 1.67
CA ARG A 135 10.74 22.46 1.75
C ARG A 135 10.78 23.89 1.22
N GLY A 136 10.13 24.17 0.09
CA GLY A 136 10.06 25.53 -0.44
C GLY A 136 9.24 26.49 0.42
N PHE A 137 8.32 26.01 1.26
CA PHE A 137 7.66 26.84 2.27
C PHE A 137 8.59 27.11 3.47
N GLU A 138 9.34 26.10 3.92
CA GLU A 138 10.33 26.25 5.00
C GLU A 138 11.45 27.22 4.62
N GLU A 139 11.94 27.15 3.38
CA GLU A 139 12.98 28.06 2.86
C GLU A 139 12.50 29.51 2.82
N ARG A 140 11.27 29.77 2.34
CA ARG A 140 10.69 31.12 2.35
C ARG A 140 10.44 31.66 3.76
N ALA A 141 9.94 30.81 4.65
CA ALA A 141 9.72 31.20 6.04
C ALA A 141 11.03 31.56 6.75
N ALA A 142 12.13 30.86 6.43
CA ALA A 142 13.44 31.21 6.97
C ALA A 142 13.96 32.55 6.41
N GLU A 143 13.71 32.83 5.13
CA GLU A 143 14.08 34.10 4.49
C GLU A 143 13.30 35.28 5.10
N GLU A 144 11.99 35.13 5.31
CA GLU A 144 11.16 36.13 6.00
C GLU A 144 11.65 36.41 7.43
N VAL A 145 11.99 35.37 8.21
CA VAL A 145 12.55 35.56 9.56
C VAL A 145 13.89 36.28 9.53
N THR A 146 14.77 35.99 8.56
CA THR A 146 16.04 36.71 8.41
C THR A 146 15.85 38.17 8.00
N GLU A 147 14.83 38.49 7.20
CA GLU A 147 14.50 39.88 6.86
C GLU A 147 13.98 40.64 8.08
N GLU A 148 13.11 40.02 8.89
CA GLU A 148 12.59 40.58 10.15
C GLU A 148 13.71 40.83 11.18
N GLU A 149 14.63 39.87 11.37
CA GLU A 149 15.79 40.02 12.27
C GLU A 149 16.74 41.16 11.85
N VAL A 150 16.92 41.38 10.54
CA VAL A 150 17.73 42.48 10.02
C VAL A 150 17.04 43.83 10.27
N THR A 151 15.72 43.91 10.09
CA THR A 151 14.97 45.15 10.38
C THR A 151 14.95 45.49 11.85
N GLU A 152 14.80 44.52 12.75
CA GLU A 152 14.81 44.74 14.21
C GLU A 152 16.19 45.26 14.67
N TYR A 153 17.28 44.71 14.11
CA TYR A 153 18.64 45.19 14.39
C TYR A 153 18.90 46.61 13.85
N GLU A 154 18.36 46.97 12.68
CA GLU A 154 18.46 48.33 12.14
C GLU A 154 17.70 49.35 13.00
N GLU A 155 16.51 49.00 13.50
CA GLU A 155 15.73 49.85 14.41
C GLU A 155 16.42 50.03 15.79
N GLU A 156 17.01 48.97 16.37
CA GLU A 156 17.78 49.09 17.62
C GLU A 156 19.03 49.98 17.48
N VAL A 157 19.69 49.95 16.32
CA VAL A 157 20.85 50.81 16.02
C VAL A 157 20.46 52.27 15.75
N GLU A 158 19.23 52.54 15.30
CA GLU A 158 18.72 53.92 15.17
C GLU A 158 18.21 54.51 16.51
N GLU A 159 17.86 53.68 17.49
CA GLU A 159 17.42 54.12 18.82
C GLU A 159 18.56 54.34 19.86
N GLU A 160 19.79 53.87 19.60
CA GLU A 160 21.02 54.13 20.40
C GLU A 160 21.83 55.39 19.97
#